data_AF-A0A379TVA9-F1
#
_entry.id   AF-A0A379TVA9-F1
#
_cell.length_a   1.000
_cell.length_b   1.000
_cell.length_c   1.000
_cell.angle_alpha   90.00
_cell.angle_beta   90.00
_cell.angle_gamma   90.00
#
_symmetry.space_group_name_H-M   'P 1'
#
loop_
_entity.id
_entity.type
_entity.pdbx_description
1 polymer ?
#
loop_
_entity_poly.entity_id
_entity_poly.type
_entity_poly.pdbx_seq_one_letter_code
_entity_poly.pdbx_strand_id
1 'polypeptide(L)'
;MKLSRISAINWNTIQDDKDLEVWNRLTSNFWLPEKVPLSNDIPAWQTLSAAEQQLTIRVFTGPHAARYYPEHRRRAVVDGGCHHAA
;
A
#
# COMPACT_ATOMS: atom_id res chain seq x y z
N MET A 1 -28.13 -25.17 18.13
CA MET A 1 -27.28 -23.96 18.11
C MET A 1 -27.47 -23.23 19.44
N LYS A 2 -26.50 -23.27 20.36
CA LYS A 2 -26.60 -22.56 21.66
C LYS A 2 -26.35 -21.08 21.39
N LEU A 3 -27.32 -20.22 21.67
CA LEU A 3 -27.10 -18.78 21.69
C LEU A 3 -26.17 -18.45 22.86
N SER A 4 -24.95 -18.02 22.57
CA SER A 4 -24.05 -17.45 23.57
C SER A 4 -24.65 -16.12 24.03
N ARG A 5 -24.81 -15.93 25.35
CA ARG A 5 -25.24 -14.64 25.89
C ARG A 5 -24.16 -13.60 25.59
N ILE A 6 -24.53 -12.59 24.80
CA ILE A 6 -23.70 -11.41 24.56
C ILE A 6 -24.08 -10.40 25.64
N SER A 7 -23.07 -9.89 26.35
CA SER A 7 -23.24 -8.79 27.31
C SER A 7 -22.99 -7.46 26.63
N ALA A 8 -23.73 -6.42 27.05
CA ALA A 8 -23.47 -5.06 26.59
C ALA A 8 -22.09 -4.58 27.09
N ILE A 9 -21.36 -3.86 26.24
CA ILE A 9 -20.09 -3.24 26.60
C ILE A 9 -20.33 -1.99 27.46
N ASN A 10 -19.51 -1.80 28.50
CA ASN A 10 -19.54 -0.60 29.34
C ASN A 10 -18.17 0.09 29.32
N TRP A 11 -18.06 1.19 28.58
CA TRP A 11 -16.83 1.98 28.48
C TRP A 11 -16.49 2.81 29.74
N ASN A 12 -17.40 2.83 30.74
CA ASN A 12 -17.12 3.43 32.05
C ASN A 12 -16.52 2.42 33.04
N THR A 13 -16.37 1.15 32.65
CA THR A 13 -15.77 0.10 33.48
C THR A 13 -14.82 -0.71 32.62
N ILE A 14 -13.61 -0.20 32.47
CA ILE A 14 -12.54 -0.79 31.67
C ILE A 14 -11.74 -1.79 32.52
N GLN A 15 -11.36 -2.93 31.93
CA GLN A 15 -10.56 -3.96 32.61
C GLN A 15 -9.06 -3.69 32.50
N ASP A 16 -8.61 -3.16 31.36
CA ASP A 16 -7.23 -2.74 31.10
C ASP A 16 -7.22 -1.32 30.52
N ASP A 17 -6.61 -0.37 31.23
CA ASP A 17 -6.53 1.03 30.83
C ASP A 17 -5.87 1.22 29.45
N LYS A 18 -5.07 0.25 28.97
CA LYS A 18 -4.47 0.28 27.63
C LYS A 18 -5.49 0.14 26.51
N ASP A 19 -6.62 -0.52 26.73
CA ASP A 19 -7.67 -0.64 25.70
C ASP A 19 -8.22 0.73 25.31
N LEU A 20 -8.48 1.58 26.30
CA LEU A 20 -8.99 2.92 26.08
C LEU A 20 -7.92 3.84 25.45
N GLU A 21 -6.66 3.73 25.90
CA GLU A 21 -5.54 4.49 25.33
C GLU A 21 -5.35 4.18 23.83
N VAL A 22 -5.33 2.89 23.48
CA VAL A 22 -5.16 2.45 22.10
C VAL A 22 -6.35 2.84 21.24
N TRP A 23 -7.57 2.68 21.75
CA TRP A 23 -8.79 3.10 21.06
C TRP A 23 -8.77 4.59 20.72
N ASN A 24 -8.47 5.44 21.70
CA ASN A 24 -8.40 6.89 21.51
C ASN A 24 -7.29 7.26 20.52
N ARG A 25 -6.14 6.59 20.58
CA ARG A 25 -5.03 6.84 19.65
C ARG A 25 -5.40 6.45 18.21
N LEU A 26 -6.05 5.30 18.01
CA LEU A 26 -6.43 4.83 16.67
C LEU A 26 -7.53 5.69 16.05
N THR A 27 -8.54 6.06 16.84
CA THR A 27 -9.65 6.91 16.37
C THR A 27 -9.19 8.34 16.08
N SER A 28 -8.27 8.88 16.89
CA SER A 28 -7.72 10.23 16.66
C SER A 28 -6.78 10.31 15.46
N ASN A 29 -6.03 9.23 15.17
CA ASN A 29 -5.14 9.16 14.01
C ASN A 29 -5.84 8.65 12.74
N PHE A 30 -7.17 8.58 12.71
CA PHE A 30 -7.89 8.18 11.52
C PHE A 30 -7.72 9.23 10.42
N TRP A 31 -7.13 8.81 9.29
CA TRP A 31 -6.94 9.66 8.12
C TRP A 31 -7.48 8.97 6.87
N LEU A 32 -7.89 9.81 5.92
CA LEU A 32 -8.41 9.40 4.63
C LEU A 32 -7.38 9.75 3.55
N PRO A 33 -7.18 8.89 2.54
CA PRO A 33 -6.19 9.12 1.49
C PRO A 33 -6.44 10.43 0.71
N GLU A 34 -7.69 10.87 0.60
CA GLU A 34 -8.07 12.13 -0.08
C GLU A 34 -7.55 13.38 0.64
N LYS A 35 -7.15 13.27 1.91
CA LYS A 35 -6.55 14.39 2.66
C LYS A 35 -5.08 14.62 2.32
N VAL A 36 -4.42 13.69 1.63
CA VAL A 36 -3.03 13.80 1.20
C VAL A 36 -2.99 14.25 -0.27
N PRO A 37 -2.48 15.46 -0.58
CA PRO A 37 -2.48 15.98 -1.95
C PRO A 37 -1.36 15.34 -2.80
N LEU A 38 -1.57 14.08 -3.22
CA LEU A 38 -0.61 13.32 -4.03
C LEU A 38 -0.29 13.97 -5.39
N SER A 39 -1.15 14.86 -5.89
CA SER A 39 -0.90 15.59 -7.14
C SER A 39 0.38 16.44 -7.09
N ASN A 40 0.80 16.88 -5.90
CA ASN A 40 2.02 17.66 -5.73
C ASN A 40 3.30 16.85 -6.02
N ASP A 41 3.21 15.52 -5.98
CA ASP A 41 4.36 14.63 -6.18
C ASP A 41 4.55 14.23 -7.65
N ILE A 42 3.66 14.65 -8.56
CA ILE A 42 3.75 14.35 -10.00
C ILE A 42 5.07 14.82 -10.62
N PRO A 43 5.57 16.06 -10.37
CA PRO A 43 6.85 16.50 -10.93
C PRO A 43 8.01 15.67 -10.39
N ALA A 44 8.01 15.33 -9.10
CA ALA A 44 9.04 14.49 -8.49
C ALA A 44 8.99 13.05 -9.02
N TRP A 45 7.81 12.52 -9.31
CA TRP A 45 7.65 11.22 -9.95
C TRP A 45 8.26 11.20 -11.36
N GLN A 46 8.10 12.29 -12.12
CA GLN A 46 8.61 12.42 -13.49
C GLN A 46 10.14 12.52 -13.56
N THR A 47 10.84 12.87 -12.48
CA THR A 47 12.31 12.91 -12.46
C THR A 47 12.95 11.53 -12.26
N LEU A 48 12.18 10.54 -11.79
CA LEU A 48 12.67 9.18 -11.59
C LEU A 48 12.90 8.47 -12.93
N SER A 49 13.95 7.67 -13.01
CA SER A 49 14.19 6.78 -14.14
C SER A 49 13.08 5.72 -14.26
N ALA A 50 12.91 5.15 -15.46
CA ALA A 50 11.93 4.09 -15.68
C ALA A 50 12.15 2.87 -14.77
N ALA A 51 13.39 2.58 -14.39
CA ALA A 51 13.73 1.50 -13.47
C ALA A 51 13.28 1.81 -12.03
N GLU A 52 13.48 3.04 -11.56
CA GLU A 52 13.07 3.49 -10.22
C GLU A 52 11.55 3.56 -10.08
N GLN A 53 10.85 4.04 -11.11
CA GLN A 53 9.39 4.03 -11.14
C GLN A 53 8.84 2.60 -11.07
N GLN A 54 9.43 1.70 -11.86
CA GLN A 54 9.02 0.29 -11.90
C GLN A 54 9.28 -0.43 -10.57
N LEU A 55 10.39 -0.13 -9.90
CA LEU A 55 10.71 -0.64 -8.56
C LEU A 55 9.69 -0.12 -7.54
N THR A 56 9.41 1.17 -7.55
CA THR A 56 8.49 1.82 -6.61
C THR A 56 7.08 1.24 -6.70
N ILE A 57 6.57 1.02 -7.91
CA ILE A 57 5.28 0.35 -8.13
C ILE A 57 5.31 -1.08 -7.58
N ARG A 58 6.38 -1.85 -7.79
CA ARG A 58 6.48 -3.22 -7.28
C ARG A 58 6.51 -3.29 -5.76
N VAL A 59 7.17 -2.32 -5.11
CA VAL A 59 7.22 -2.24 -3.65
C VAL A 59 5.84 -1.91 -3.08
N PHE A 60 5.13 -0.92 -3.63
CA PHE A 60 3.84 -0.50 -3.09
C PHE A 60 2.66 -1.37 -3.51
N THR A 61 2.72 -2.01 -4.68
CA THR A 61 1.61 -2.82 -5.22
C THR A 61 1.88 -4.33 -5.10
N GLY A 62 3.10 -4.74 -4.75
CA GLY A 62 3.47 -6.14 -4.51
C GLY A 62 3.57 -7.00 -5.78
N PRO A 63 3.79 -8.33 -5.62
CA PRO A 63 4.05 -9.27 -6.74
C PRO A 63 2.91 -9.40 -7.75
N HIS A 64 1.70 -8.94 -7.42
CA HIS A 64 0.56 -8.94 -8.35
C HIS A 64 0.68 -7.83 -9.42
N ALA A 65 1.37 -6.72 -9.16
CA ALA A 65 1.45 -5.59 -10.07
C ALA A 65 2.17 -5.92 -11.38
N ALA A 66 3.26 -6.69 -11.31
CA ALA A 66 4.03 -7.13 -12.48
C ALA A 66 3.27 -8.11 -13.38
N ARG A 67 2.10 -8.59 -12.93
CA ARG A 67 1.19 -9.45 -13.69
C ARG A 67 0.10 -8.66 -14.44
N TYR A 68 -0.34 -7.52 -13.90
CA TYR A 68 -1.43 -6.72 -14.48
C TYR A 68 -0.99 -5.64 -15.46
N TYR A 69 0.29 -5.24 -15.46
CA TYR A 69 0.84 -4.22 -16.37
C TYR A 69 1.95 -4.81 -17.28
N PRO A 70 1.58 -5.63 -18.29
CA PRO A 70 2.53 -6.33 -19.17
C PRO A 70 3.31 -5.39 -20.11
N GLU A 71 2.81 -4.19 -20.40
CA GLU A 71 3.44 -3.20 -21.28
C GLU A 71 4.79 -2.69 -20.75
N HIS A 72 4.99 -2.71 -19.44
CA HIS A 72 6.27 -2.34 -18.81
C HIS A 72 7.31 -3.48 -18.82
N ARG A 73 6.95 -4.68 -19.29
CA ARG A 73 7.89 -5.82 -19.38
C ARG A 73 8.78 -5.76 -20.63
N ARG A 74 8.34 -5.12 -21.73
CA ARG A 74 9.04 -5.18 -23.03
C ARG A 74 10.30 -4.32 -23.14
N ARG A 75 10.57 -3.41 -22.19
CA ARG A 75 11.74 -2.51 -22.28
C ARG A 75 12.96 -2.97 -21.48
N ALA A 76 12.86 -4.07 -20.73
CA ALA A 76 13.94 -4.61 -19.91
C ALA A 76 14.85 -5.64 -20.63
N VAL A 77 14.66 -5.87 -21.94
CA VAL A 77 15.47 -6.82 -22.74
C VAL A 77 15.96 -6.17 -24.04
N VAL A 78 16.32 -4.89 -24.00
CA VAL A 78 16.99 -4.23 -25.14
C VAL A 78 18.10 -3.36 -24.59
N ASP A 79 19.14 -3.96 -24.01
CA ASP A 79 20.48 -3.37 -23.80
C ASP A 79 21.45 -4.45 -23.27
N GLY A 80 22.00 -5.26 -24.19
CA GLY A 80 23.02 -6.28 -23.87
C GLY A 80 22.95 -7.48 -24.80
N GLY A 81 23.44 -7.32 -26.03
CA GLY A 81 23.15 -8.22 -27.16
C GLY A 81 23.88 -9.56 -27.18
N CYS A 82 23.51 -10.39 -28.18
CA CYS A 82 24.41 -11.26 -28.94
C CYS A 82 23.68 -12.04 -30.06
N HIS A 83 24.23 -11.91 -31.28
CA HIS A 83 24.26 -12.81 -32.44
C HIS A 83 23.01 -13.11 -33.31
N HIS A 84 23.25 -12.91 -34.62
CA HIS A 84 22.53 -13.49 -35.76
C HIS A 84 22.36 -15.00 -35.61
N ALA A 85 21.19 -15.52 -35.97
CA ALA A 85 21.06 -16.65 -36.89
C ALA A 85 19.59 -16.75 -37.36
N ALA A 86 19.46 -16.90 -38.69
CA ALA A 86 18.34 -17.34 -39.54
C ALA A 86 16.94 -17.53 -38.92
#